data_AF-A0A7W1QR66-F1
#
_entry.id   AF-A0A7W1QR66-F1
#
_cell.length_a   1.000
_cell.length_b   1.000
_cell.length_c   1.000
_cell.angle_alpha   90.00
_cell.angle_beta   90.00
_cell.angle_gamma   90.00
#
_symmetry.space_group_name_H-M   'P 1'
#
loop_
_entity.id
_entity.type
_entity.pdbx_description
1 polymer ?
#
loop_
_entity_poly.entity_id
_entity_poly.type
_entity_poly.pdbx_seq_one_letter_code
_entity_poly.pdbx_strand_id
1 'polypeptide(L)'
;MHRNISLLILGLSALLLQSGAQAQNTSAQSGIKARARGTKLILTSQGKKHTLDVSRKVDAARLEDVSVLFATRRPDFLYLLVDACGPSKLTSDDRQCGAGRECNLLWIKLNVTWQINDIKAVRYESCWAPITSHDTFHVKGNTLQFVYSDLREDKEYKVSYDADRPEGGFRVEESAMKDDEPG
;
A
#
# COMPACT_ATOMS: atom_id res chain seq x y z
N MET A 1 40.53 6.83 69.43
CA MET A 1 39.96 5.50 69.10
C MET A 1 38.76 5.75 68.18
N HIS A 2 38.94 5.68 66.86
CA HIS A 2 38.59 4.53 65.99
C HIS A 2 37.06 4.35 65.88
N ARG A 3 36.38 4.34 64.73
CA ARG A 3 36.73 4.27 63.30
C ARG A 3 35.52 4.76 62.46
N ASN A 4 35.82 5.37 61.32
CA ASN A 4 34.92 5.48 60.16
C ASN A 4 34.58 4.09 59.62
N ILE A 5 33.34 3.85 59.18
CA ILE A 5 33.04 2.91 58.08
C ILE A 5 31.94 3.53 57.21
N SER A 6 32.37 4.02 56.05
CA SER A 6 31.57 4.24 54.85
C SER A 6 31.01 2.90 54.35
N LEU A 7 29.76 2.89 53.89
CA LEU A 7 29.31 1.90 52.91
C LEU A 7 28.40 2.59 51.89
N LEU A 8 29.00 2.86 50.73
CA LEU A 8 28.33 3.12 49.47
C LEU A 8 27.44 1.92 49.15
N ILE A 9 26.16 2.18 48.86
CA ILE A 9 25.35 1.26 48.05
C ILE A 9 25.03 1.99 46.75
N LEU A 10 25.80 1.64 45.70
CA LEU A 10 25.52 1.91 44.30
C LEU A 10 24.35 1.01 43.87
N GLY A 11 23.13 1.54 43.96
CA GLY A 11 21.93 0.94 43.38
C GLY A 11 21.61 1.57 42.02
N LEU A 12 22.30 1.10 40.99
CA LEU A 12 22.02 1.43 39.59
C LEU A 12 20.66 0.82 39.21
N SER A 13 19.64 1.64 39.00
CA SER A 13 18.39 1.20 38.37
C SER A 13 18.00 2.24 37.33
N ALA A 14 18.59 2.07 36.15
CA ALA A 14 18.18 2.75 34.94
C ALA A 14 16.75 2.27 34.60
N LEU A 15 15.74 3.01 35.04
CA LEU A 15 14.40 2.94 34.47
C LEU A 15 14.50 3.54 33.06
N LEU A 16 14.80 2.68 32.09
CA LEU A 16 14.48 2.93 30.69
C LEU A 16 12.95 3.00 30.60
N LEU A 17 12.43 4.22 30.74
CA LEU A 17 11.10 4.57 30.25
C LEU A 17 11.11 4.24 28.75
N GLN A 18 10.56 3.07 28.43
CA GLN A 18 10.22 2.69 27.08
C GLN A 18 9.21 3.71 26.59
N SER A 19 9.70 4.70 25.85
CA SER A 19 8.89 5.54 24.97
C SER A 19 8.32 4.63 23.89
N GLY A 20 7.26 3.90 24.23
CA GLY A 20 6.39 3.27 23.26
C GLY A 20 5.76 4.41 22.47
N ALA A 21 6.41 4.82 21.38
CA ALA A 21 5.79 5.61 20.34
C ALA A 21 4.65 4.75 19.78
N GLN A 22 3.47 4.87 20.39
CA GLN A 22 2.25 4.31 19.85
C GLN A 22 2.07 4.95 18.48
N ALA A 23 2.39 4.19 17.44
CA ALA A 23 2.07 4.53 16.07
C ALA A 23 0.54 4.47 15.94
N GLN A 24 -0.14 5.54 16.37
CA GLN A 24 -1.53 5.77 16.04
C GLN A 24 -1.59 6.07 14.55
N ASN A 25 -1.87 5.06 13.72
CA ASN A 25 -2.18 5.25 12.31
C ASN A 25 -3.39 4.41 11.95
N THR A 26 -4.57 4.88 12.33
CA THR A 26 -5.81 4.50 11.64
C THR A 26 -5.82 5.13 10.25
N SER A 27 -6.13 4.33 9.24
CA SER A 27 -6.13 4.60 7.79
C SER A 27 -6.91 5.84 7.32
N ALA A 28 -7.65 6.53 8.19
CA ALA A 28 -8.45 7.71 7.83
C ALA A 28 -7.75 9.08 8.00
N GLN A 29 -6.52 9.15 8.55
CA GLN A 29 -5.94 10.43 9.04
C GLN A 29 -4.49 10.73 8.61
N SER A 30 -4.01 10.18 7.50
CA SER A 30 -2.63 10.46 7.06
C SER A 30 -2.35 11.93 6.71
N GLY A 31 -3.39 12.76 6.53
CA GLY A 31 -3.28 14.13 6.04
C GLY A 31 -2.75 14.23 4.60
N ILE A 32 -2.55 13.09 3.92
CA ILE A 32 -2.09 13.00 2.54
C ILE A 32 -3.31 12.79 1.65
N LYS A 33 -3.59 13.74 0.77
CA LYS A 33 -4.61 13.62 -0.28
C LYS A 33 -3.92 13.25 -1.58
N ALA A 34 -4.47 12.29 -2.33
CA ALA A 34 -3.99 11.94 -3.66
C ALA A 34 -4.99 12.39 -4.73
N ARG A 35 -4.47 12.68 -5.92
CA ARG A 35 -5.26 12.97 -7.12
C ARG A 35 -4.51 12.44 -8.34
N ALA A 36 -5.23 12.02 -9.36
CA ALA A 36 -4.66 11.66 -10.65
C ALA A 36 -4.30 12.88 -11.51
N ARG A 37 -3.24 12.76 -12.31
CA ARG A 37 -2.97 13.64 -13.46
C ARG A 37 -2.26 12.84 -14.56
N GLY A 38 -3.00 12.40 -15.58
CA GLY A 38 -2.48 11.43 -16.54
C GLY A 38 -2.11 10.14 -15.80
N THR A 39 -0.89 9.65 -15.95
CA THR A 39 -0.35 8.48 -15.21
C THR A 39 0.45 8.86 -13.96
N LYS A 40 0.29 10.09 -13.45
CA LYS A 40 1.00 10.60 -12.28
C LYS A 40 0.08 10.73 -11.07
N LEU A 41 0.64 10.51 -9.88
CA LEU A 41 -0.01 10.79 -8.61
C LEU A 41 0.40 12.17 -8.11
N ILE A 42 -0.57 13.03 -7.83
CA ILE A 42 -0.35 14.30 -7.15
C ILE A 42 -0.71 14.14 -5.68
N LEU A 43 0.30 14.05 -4.83
CA LEU A 43 0.15 13.94 -3.40
C LEU A 43 0.18 15.31 -2.75
N THR A 44 -0.78 15.63 -1.91
CA THR A 44 -0.82 16.87 -1.14
C THR A 44 -0.72 16.56 0.34
N SER A 45 0.33 17.07 1.00
CA SER A 45 0.55 16.94 2.44
C SER A 45 0.89 18.30 3.02
N GLN A 46 0.18 18.72 4.07
CA GLN A 46 0.41 20.01 4.73
C GLN A 46 0.46 21.20 3.74
N GLY A 47 -0.41 21.17 2.72
CA GLY A 47 -0.49 22.20 1.68
C GLY A 47 0.58 22.13 0.58
N LYS A 48 1.61 21.28 0.71
CA LYS A 48 2.64 21.08 -0.32
C LYS A 48 2.23 19.97 -1.28
N LYS A 49 2.45 20.19 -2.57
CA LYS A 49 2.19 19.21 -3.64
C LYS A 49 3.48 18.50 -4.03
N HIS A 50 3.39 17.18 -4.16
CA HIS A 50 4.45 16.29 -4.62
C HIS A 50 3.90 15.50 -5.80
N THR A 51 4.69 15.38 -6.87
CA THR A 51 4.29 14.63 -8.06
C THR A 51 5.12 13.36 -8.13
N LEU A 52 4.44 12.21 -8.18
CA LEU A 52 5.07 10.92 -8.38
C LEU A 52 4.70 10.41 -9.77
N ASP A 53 5.72 10.07 -10.56
CA ASP A 53 5.53 9.39 -11.83
C ASP A 53 5.42 7.88 -11.56
N VAL A 54 4.22 7.33 -11.76
CA VAL A 54 3.95 5.89 -11.59
C VAL A 54 3.64 5.20 -12.91
N SER A 55 3.91 5.86 -14.04
CA SER A 55 3.59 5.38 -15.39
C SER A 55 4.10 3.97 -15.71
N ARG A 56 5.24 3.56 -15.14
CA ARG A 56 5.83 2.23 -15.34
C ARG A 56 5.23 1.13 -14.45
N LYS A 57 4.25 1.47 -13.62
CA LYS A 57 3.67 0.59 -12.59
C LYS A 57 2.15 0.53 -12.64
N VAL A 58 1.54 1.21 -13.61
CA VAL A 58 0.10 1.22 -13.84
C VAL A 58 -0.17 0.83 -15.27
N ASP A 59 -1.24 0.07 -15.47
CA ASP A 59 -1.64 -0.43 -16.79
C ASP A 59 -2.72 0.45 -17.44
N ALA A 60 -3.40 1.28 -16.65
CA ALA A 60 -4.40 2.23 -17.12
C ALA A 60 -3.80 3.26 -18.09
N ALA A 61 -4.54 3.59 -19.15
CA ALA A 61 -4.14 4.61 -20.12
C ALA A 61 -3.98 6.00 -19.47
N ARG A 62 -4.80 6.28 -18.46
CA ARG A 62 -4.64 7.37 -17.50
C ARG A 62 -5.25 6.96 -16.17
N LEU A 63 -4.80 7.57 -15.08
CA LEU A 63 -5.46 7.44 -13.79
C LEU A 63 -6.64 8.41 -13.71
N GLU A 64 -7.72 7.96 -13.10
CA GLU A 64 -8.93 8.74 -12.84
C GLU A 64 -9.29 8.68 -11.35
N ASP A 65 -9.33 7.46 -10.81
CA ASP A 65 -9.63 7.21 -9.40
C ASP A 65 -8.36 6.84 -8.66
N VAL A 66 -8.04 7.59 -7.61
CA VAL A 66 -6.86 7.36 -6.79
C VAL A 66 -7.20 7.58 -5.33
N SER A 67 -6.93 6.58 -4.51
CA SER A 67 -7.18 6.62 -3.06
C SER A 67 -5.95 6.16 -2.29
N VAL A 68 -5.49 6.97 -1.33
CA VAL A 68 -4.46 6.55 -0.36
C VAL A 68 -5.16 5.73 0.71
N LEU A 69 -4.92 4.42 0.72
CA LEU A 69 -5.50 3.50 1.70
C LEU A 69 -4.71 3.51 3.01
N PHE A 70 -3.38 3.56 2.91
CA PHE A 70 -2.49 3.65 4.07
C PHE A 70 -1.36 4.62 3.80
N ALA A 71 -0.92 5.30 4.86
CA ALA A 71 0.35 6.01 4.86
C ALA A 71 1.04 5.81 6.21
N THR A 72 2.21 5.19 6.17
CA THR A 72 3.00 4.90 7.36
C THR A 72 4.31 5.64 7.31
N ARG A 73 4.58 6.48 8.32
CA ARG A 73 5.86 7.18 8.47
C ARG A 73 6.83 6.35 9.31
N ARG A 74 8.08 6.35 8.87
CA ARG A 74 9.28 5.91 9.57
C ARG A 74 10.29 7.08 9.56
N PRO A 75 11.36 7.05 10.38
CA PRO A 75 12.32 8.16 10.45
C PRO A 75 12.83 8.62 9.08
N ASP A 76 13.18 7.67 8.20
CA ASP A 76 13.79 7.98 6.90
C ASP A 76 12.86 7.77 5.70
N PHE A 77 11.67 7.20 5.92
CA PHE A 77 10.79 6.76 4.84
C PHE A 77 9.32 7.04 5.11
N LEU A 78 8.59 7.29 4.04
CA LEU A 78 7.13 7.31 4.00
C LEU A 78 6.67 6.18 3.09
N TYR A 79 5.87 5.27 3.63
CA TYR A 79 5.27 4.17 2.88
C TYR A 79 3.83 4.52 2.57
N LEU A 80 3.43 4.40 1.31
CA LEU A 80 2.06 4.61 0.86
C LEU A 80 1.51 3.32 0.28
N LEU A 81 0.26 3.02 0.62
CA LEU A 81 -0.55 2.08 -0.13
C LEU A 81 -1.64 2.88 -0.86
N VAL A 82 -1.63 2.80 -2.19
CA VAL A 82 -2.51 3.58 -3.05
C VAL A 82 -3.28 2.64 -3.97
N ASP A 83 -4.61 2.73 -3.95
CA ASP A 83 -5.46 2.16 -4.99
C ASP A 83 -5.54 3.15 -6.15
N ALA A 84 -5.23 2.70 -7.36
CA ALA A 84 -5.13 3.53 -8.55
C ALA A 84 -5.80 2.83 -9.73
N CYS A 85 -6.89 3.42 -10.22
CA CYS A 85 -7.67 2.91 -11.33
C CYS A 85 -7.80 3.94 -12.45
N GLY A 86 -8.10 3.43 -13.63
CA GLY A 86 -8.58 4.24 -14.75
C GLY A 86 -8.94 3.37 -15.94
N PRO A 87 -9.26 3.99 -17.09
CA PRO A 87 -9.67 3.25 -18.26
C PRO A 87 -8.49 2.52 -18.91
N SER A 88 -8.79 1.37 -19.48
CA SER A 88 -7.85 0.54 -20.25
C SER A 88 -7.38 1.23 -21.53
N LYS A 89 -8.20 2.12 -22.09
CA LYS A 89 -7.88 2.97 -23.26
C LYS A 89 -8.62 4.30 -23.20
N LEU A 90 -8.09 5.32 -23.88
CA LEU A 90 -8.67 6.68 -23.83
C LEU A 90 -9.96 6.84 -24.64
N THR A 91 -10.16 6.01 -25.65
CA THR A 91 -11.35 6.04 -26.52
C THR A 91 -12.16 4.77 -26.32
N SER A 92 -13.44 4.93 -25.97
CA SER A 92 -14.35 3.78 -25.91
C SER A 92 -14.65 3.25 -27.31
N ASP A 93 -14.69 1.94 -27.50
CA ASP A 93 -15.25 1.28 -28.69
C ASP A 93 -16.24 0.17 -28.29
N ASP A 94 -16.92 -0.44 -29.26
CA ASP A 94 -17.92 -1.50 -28.99
C ASP A 94 -17.31 -2.90 -28.85
N ARG A 95 -15.98 -3.02 -28.73
CA ARG A 95 -15.35 -4.34 -28.55
C ARG A 95 -15.55 -4.82 -27.11
N GLN A 96 -15.26 -6.11 -26.90
CA GLN A 96 -15.42 -6.83 -25.63
C GLN A 96 -14.69 -6.19 -24.43
N CYS A 97 -13.79 -5.23 -24.68
CA CYS A 97 -13.12 -4.38 -23.70
C CYS A 97 -13.24 -2.89 -24.09
N GLY A 98 -14.48 -2.43 -24.27
CA GLY A 98 -14.81 -1.17 -24.93
C GLY A 98 -14.13 0.06 -24.36
N ALA A 99 -13.99 0.19 -23.04
CA ALA A 99 -13.05 1.13 -22.39
C ALA A 99 -12.39 0.51 -21.16
N GLY A 100 -12.99 -0.53 -20.59
CA GLY A 100 -12.44 -1.37 -19.52
C GLY A 100 -12.09 -0.58 -18.26
N ARG A 101 -11.65 -1.31 -17.25
CA ARG A 101 -10.98 -0.71 -16.10
C ARG A 101 -9.69 -1.46 -15.87
N GLU A 102 -8.62 -0.71 -15.63
CA GLU A 102 -7.36 -1.23 -15.13
C GLU A 102 -7.19 -0.67 -13.73
N CYS A 103 -6.98 -1.55 -12.76
CA CYS A 103 -6.69 -1.14 -11.40
C CYS A 103 -5.43 -1.83 -10.87
N ASN A 104 -4.59 -1.00 -10.26
CA ASN A 104 -3.38 -1.44 -9.58
C ASN A 104 -3.42 -0.99 -8.13
N LEU A 105 -3.03 -1.88 -7.23
CA LEU A 105 -2.66 -1.53 -5.87
C LEU A 105 -1.15 -1.24 -5.85
N LEU A 106 -0.80 -0.02 -5.48
CA LEU A 106 0.58 0.47 -5.47
C LEU A 106 1.10 0.53 -4.04
N TRP A 107 2.19 -0.17 -3.78
CA TRP A 107 3.02 0.04 -2.59
C TRP A 107 4.19 0.92 -2.97
N ILE A 108 4.30 2.09 -2.34
CA ILE A 108 5.29 3.11 -2.69
C ILE A 108 6.12 3.45 -1.46
N LYS A 109 7.44 3.24 -1.56
CA LYS A 109 8.41 3.68 -0.55
C LYS A 109 9.03 5.00 -1.00
N LEU A 110 8.78 6.05 -0.26
CA LEU A 110 9.33 7.38 -0.48
C LEU A 110 10.42 7.68 0.55
N ASN A 111 11.46 8.40 0.15
CA ASN A 111 12.39 9.01 1.10
C ASN A 111 11.82 10.32 1.70
N VAL A 112 12.55 10.94 2.63
CA VAL A 112 12.14 12.20 3.29
C VAL A 112 11.96 13.39 2.33
N THR A 113 12.53 13.33 1.12
CA THR A 113 12.36 14.36 0.08
C THR A 113 11.22 14.04 -0.90
N TRP A 114 10.37 13.05 -0.59
CA TRP A 114 9.23 12.61 -1.40
C TRP A 114 9.61 12.02 -2.77
N GLN A 115 10.87 11.55 -2.92
CA GLN A 115 11.30 10.80 -4.09
C GLN A 115 11.01 9.32 -3.90
N ILE A 116 10.63 8.64 -4.99
CA ILE A 116 10.43 7.20 -4.99
C ILE A 116 11.78 6.52 -4.78
N ASN A 117 11.88 5.78 -3.69
CA ASN A 117 12.98 4.87 -3.40
C ASN A 117 12.68 3.47 -3.93
N ASP A 118 11.43 3.01 -3.79
CA ASP A 118 10.95 1.74 -4.36
C ASP A 118 9.43 1.83 -4.64
N ILE A 119 8.96 1.03 -5.60
CA ILE A 119 7.54 0.91 -5.94
C ILE A 119 7.21 -0.48 -6.49
N LYS A 120 6.23 -1.11 -5.86
CA LYS A 120 5.64 -2.39 -6.27
C LYS A 120 4.19 -2.16 -6.65
N ALA A 121 3.69 -2.96 -7.58
CA ALA A 121 2.32 -2.90 -8.04
C ALA A 121 1.74 -4.31 -8.12
N VAL A 122 0.47 -4.45 -7.77
CA VAL A 122 -0.34 -5.63 -8.04
C VAL A 122 -1.51 -5.17 -8.90
N ARG A 123 -1.63 -5.73 -10.10
CA ARG A 123 -2.81 -5.53 -10.96
C ARG A 123 -3.88 -6.52 -10.53
N TYR A 124 -5.04 -6.02 -10.12
CA TYR A 124 -6.11 -6.84 -9.55
C TYR A 124 -7.41 -6.77 -10.34
N GLU A 125 -7.53 -5.82 -11.24
CA GLU A 125 -8.60 -5.71 -12.21
C GLU A 125 -7.97 -5.31 -13.54
N SER A 126 -8.24 -6.08 -14.59
CA SER A 126 -7.77 -5.77 -15.93
C SER A 126 -8.81 -6.18 -16.95
N CYS A 127 -8.95 -5.37 -17.99
CA CYS A 127 -9.76 -5.69 -19.14
C CYS A 127 -8.89 -6.20 -20.31
N TRP A 128 -7.59 -5.86 -20.31
CA TRP A 128 -6.61 -6.37 -21.27
C TRP A 128 -6.11 -7.78 -20.96
N ALA A 129 -5.98 -8.11 -19.67
CA ALA A 129 -5.78 -9.47 -19.19
C ALA A 129 -7.07 -9.92 -18.53
N PRO A 130 -7.47 -11.20 -18.61
CA PRO A 130 -8.67 -11.69 -17.93
C PRO A 130 -8.40 -11.84 -16.43
N ILE A 131 -8.11 -10.71 -15.77
CA ILE A 131 -7.85 -10.58 -14.34
C ILE A 131 -9.05 -9.91 -13.72
N THR A 132 -9.65 -10.55 -12.72
CA THR A 132 -10.82 -10.00 -12.03
C THR A 132 -10.71 -10.21 -10.53
N SER A 133 -11.15 -9.21 -9.78
CA SER A 133 -11.32 -9.31 -8.34
C SER A 133 -12.80 -9.59 -8.03
N HIS A 134 -13.10 -10.76 -7.49
CA HIS A 134 -14.48 -11.13 -7.15
C HIS A 134 -15.02 -10.32 -5.95
N ASP A 135 -14.13 -9.92 -5.03
CA ASP A 135 -14.44 -9.08 -3.88
C ASP A 135 -13.63 -7.79 -3.88
N THR A 136 -14.14 -6.76 -3.21
CA THR A 136 -13.37 -5.53 -2.93
C THR A 136 -12.33 -5.76 -1.83
N PHE A 137 -11.39 -4.84 -1.65
CA PHE A 137 -10.41 -4.93 -0.57
C PHE A 137 -11.08 -4.95 0.81
N HIS A 138 -10.68 -5.91 1.64
CA HIS A 138 -11.07 -5.96 3.04
C HIS A 138 -10.00 -5.28 3.91
N VAL A 139 -10.38 -4.15 4.50
CA VAL A 139 -9.54 -3.44 5.48
C VAL A 139 -9.97 -3.81 6.89
N LYS A 140 -9.07 -4.43 7.66
CA LYS A 140 -9.29 -4.73 9.08
C LYS A 140 -8.13 -4.17 9.90
N GLY A 141 -8.40 -3.11 10.66
CA GLY A 141 -7.37 -2.38 11.39
C GLY A 141 -6.29 -1.85 10.44
N ASN A 142 -5.04 -2.25 10.67
CA ASN A 142 -3.87 -1.84 9.88
C ASN A 142 -3.51 -2.83 8.76
N THR A 143 -4.41 -3.77 8.46
CA THR A 143 -4.19 -4.78 7.43
C THR A 143 -5.19 -4.65 6.29
N LEU A 144 -4.71 -4.91 5.08
CA LEU A 144 -5.52 -5.04 3.88
C LEU A 144 -5.34 -6.43 3.30
N GLN A 145 -6.44 -7.04 2.88
CA GLN A 145 -6.44 -8.32 2.16
C GLN A 145 -7.44 -8.27 1.01
N PHE A 146 -7.12 -8.95 -0.08
CA PHE A 146 -8.04 -9.21 -1.18
C PHE A 146 -7.58 -10.42 -1.98
N VAL A 147 -8.46 -10.90 -2.85
CA VAL A 147 -8.22 -12.03 -3.74
C VAL A 147 -8.58 -11.60 -5.15
N TYR A 148 -7.74 -11.96 -6.12
CA TYR A 148 -8.04 -11.80 -7.53
C TYR A 148 -7.69 -13.07 -8.31
N SER A 149 -8.38 -13.30 -9.40
CA SER A 149 -8.19 -14.43 -10.30
C SER A 149 -7.49 -13.96 -11.57
N ASP A 150 -6.49 -14.71 -12.03
CA ASP A 150 -5.95 -14.60 -13.38
C ASP A 150 -6.41 -15.81 -14.19
N LEU A 151 -7.48 -15.61 -14.98
CA LEU A 151 -8.10 -16.67 -15.77
C LEU A 151 -7.23 -17.14 -16.93
N ARG A 152 -6.17 -16.39 -17.27
CA ARG A 152 -5.21 -16.82 -18.31
C ARG A 152 -4.26 -17.87 -17.76
N GLU A 153 -3.88 -17.72 -16.49
CA GLU A 153 -2.96 -18.64 -15.82
C GLU A 153 -3.66 -19.73 -15.01
N ASP A 154 -4.99 -19.66 -14.89
CA ASP A 154 -5.81 -20.56 -14.08
C ASP A 154 -5.41 -20.52 -12.59
N LYS A 155 -5.19 -19.30 -12.10
CA LYS A 155 -4.66 -19.03 -10.76
C LYS A 155 -5.48 -18.04 -9.99
N GLU A 156 -5.52 -18.25 -8.69
CA GLU A 156 -6.03 -17.32 -7.70
C GLU A 156 -4.86 -16.75 -6.88
N TYR A 157 -4.92 -15.46 -6.61
CA TYR A 157 -3.90 -14.73 -5.86
C TYR A 157 -4.51 -14.07 -4.65
N LYS A 158 -4.04 -14.46 -3.47
CA LYS A 158 -4.36 -13.79 -2.22
C LYS A 158 -3.27 -12.80 -1.88
N VAL A 159 -3.64 -11.52 -1.82
CA VAL A 159 -2.73 -10.43 -1.55
C VAL A 159 -3.02 -9.86 -0.18
N SER A 160 -1.96 -9.63 0.60
CA SER A 160 -2.06 -8.96 1.88
C SER A 160 -1.00 -7.88 2.07
N TYR A 161 -1.35 -6.89 2.88
CA TYR A 161 -0.50 -5.80 3.31
C TYR A 161 -0.71 -5.50 4.80
N ASP A 162 0.38 -5.18 5.50
CA ASP A 162 0.40 -4.85 6.93
C ASP A 162 1.07 -3.48 7.12
N ALA A 163 0.28 -2.47 7.46
CA ALA A 163 0.73 -1.10 7.64
C ALA A 163 1.62 -0.91 8.88
N ASP A 164 1.61 -1.87 9.82
CA ASP A 164 2.51 -1.88 10.99
C ASP A 164 3.90 -2.38 10.61
N ARG A 165 4.03 -3.13 9.51
CA ARG A 165 5.30 -3.61 8.93
C ARG A 165 5.39 -3.28 7.43
N PRO A 166 5.35 -1.98 7.08
CA PRO A 166 5.18 -1.55 5.69
C PRO A 166 6.40 -1.84 4.81
N GLU A 167 7.57 -2.15 5.38
CA GLU A 167 8.85 -2.30 4.70
C GLU A 167 8.87 -3.47 3.70
N GLY A 168 8.08 -4.53 3.96
CA GLY A 168 8.01 -5.71 3.10
C GLY A 168 7.21 -5.52 1.81
N GLY A 169 6.29 -4.54 1.79
CA GLY A 169 5.30 -4.39 0.72
C GLY A 169 4.23 -5.48 0.76
N PHE A 170 3.81 -5.96 -0.41
CA PHE A 170 2.81 -7.01 -0.53
C PHE A 170 3.35 -8.38 -0.14
N ARG A 171 2.49 -9.19 0.47
CA ARG A 171 2.61 -10.65 0.47
C ARG A 171 1.60 -11.20 -0.50
N VAL A 172 2.05 -12.03 -1.42
CA VAL A 172 1.22 -12.65 -2.45
C VAL A 172 1.33 -14.16 -2.29
N GLU A 173 0.19 -14.80 -2.06
CA GLU A 173 0.04 -16.25 -2.02
C GLU A 173 -0.69 -16.66 -3.29
N GLU A 174 -0.18 -17.68 -3.98
CA GLU A 174 -0.73 -18.21 -5.23
C GLU A 174 -1.34 -19.59 -4.96
N SER A 175 -2.50 -19.85 -5.55
CA SER A 175 -3.12 -21.16 -5.59
C SER A 175 -3.74 -21.43 -6.97
N ALA A 176 -3.88 -22.70 -7.33
CA ALA A 176 -4.72 -23.07 -8.47
C ALA A 176 -6.16 -22.61 -8.20
N MET A 177 -6.85 -22.17 -9.25
CA MET A 177 -8.29 -21.97 -9.16
C MET A 177 -8.95 -23.30 -8.82
N LYS A 178 -9.96 -23.27 -7.95
CA LYS A 178 -10.79 -24.45 -7.73
C LYS A 178 -11.75 -24.54 -8.90
N ASP A 179 -11.85 -25.71 -9.51
CA ASP A 179 -12.96 -26.00 -10.41
C ASP A 179 -14.25 -25.77 -9.61
N ASP A 180 -15.09 -24.84 -10.05
CA ASP A 180 -16.45 -24.73 -9.53
C ASP A 180 -17.13 -26.07 -9.83
N GLU A 181 -17.31 -26.92 -8.80
CA GLU A 181 -18.16 -28.11 -8.94
C GLU A 181 -19.53 -27.63 -9.42
N PRO A 182 -20.05 -28.13 -10.55
CA PRO A 182 -21.37 -27.74 -11.02
C PRO A 182 -22.40 -28.18 -9.97
N GLY A 183 -23.08 -27.19 -9.38
CA GLY A 183 -24.26 -27.39 -8.55
C GLY A 183 -25.48 -27.86 -9.33
#